data_AF-A0A5Q4GU59-F1
#
_entry.id   AF-A0A5Q4GU59-F1
#
_cell.length_a   1.000
_cell.length_b   1.000
_cell.length_c   1.000
_cell.angle_alpha   90.00
_cell.angle_beta   90.00
_cell.angle_gamma   90.00
#
_symmetry.space_group_name_H-M   'P 1'
#
loop_
_entity.id
_entity.type
_entity.pdbx_description
1 polymer ?
#
loop_
_entity_poly.entity_id
_entity_poly.type
_entity_poly.pdbx_seq_one_letter_code
_entity_poly.pdbx_strand_id
1 'polypeptide(L)'
;GIQLTPEVISRLQAAAAGDIRELLPHLETRGEQYAADAVKRLGARGTAEANAMREILETQRKHISETVKRISKLNPAQLRLDFGDEEDELAQLDANKRYWAKRLEQLRDELRTEPARIENLYTVKATRVEPVGLVYLWPVTG
;
A
#
# COMPACT_ATOMS: atom_id res chain seq x y z
N GLY A 1 -23.34 5.79 39.87
CA GLY A 1 -23.60 4.75 38.86
C GLY A 1 -24.80 3.95 39.30
N ILE A 2 -25.58 3.40 38.36
CA ILE A 2 -26.72 2.53 38.67
C ILE A 2 -26.21 1.35 39.50
N GLN A 3 -26.69 1.19 40.73
CA GLN A 3 -26.38 0.01 41.55
C GLN A 3 -27.41 -1.07 41.23
N LEU A 4 -27.01 -2.03 40.40
CA LEU A 4 -27.77 -3.24 40.17
C LEU A 4 -27.64 -4.16 41.37
N THR A 5 -28.70 -4.89 41.72
CA THR A 5 -28.63 -5.89 42.78
C THR A 5 -27.76 -7.08 42.33
N PRO A 6 -27.11 -7.79 43.25
CA PRO A 6 -26.29 -8.96 42.93
C PRO A 6 -27.04 -10.05 42.14
N GLU A 7 -28.35 -10.20 42.39
CA GLU A 7 -29.18 -11.17 41.69
C GLU A 7 -29.35 -10.82 40.21
N VAL A 8 -29.52 -9.54 39.88
CA VAL A 8 -29.62 -9.06 38.49
C VAL A 8 -28.30 -9.28 37.76
N ILE A 9 -27.17 -9.01 38.42
CA ILE A 9 -25.83 -9.23 37.84
C ILE A 9 -25.62 -10.71 37.52
N SER A 10 -25.94 -11.60 38.47
CA SER A 10 -25.81 -13.05 38.27
C SER A 10 -26.67 -13.55 37.11
N ARG A 11 -27.90 -13.05 36.99
CA ARG A 11 -28.81 -13.40 35.89
C ARG A 11 -28.27 -12.95 34.53
N LEU A 12 -27.74 -11.73 34.44
CA LEU A 12 -27.15 -11.19 33.19
C LEU A 12 -25.88 -11.97 32.80
N GLN A 13 -25.03 -12.32 33.77
CA GLN A 13 -23.85 -13.14 33.51
C GLN A 13 -24.21 -14.53 32.98
N ALA A 14 -25.27 -15.15 33.51
CA ALA A 14 -25.76 -16.43 33.03
C ALA A 14 -26.35 -16.33 31.60
N ALA A 15 -27.02 -15.23 31.28
CA ALA A 15 -27.63 -14.98 29.97
C ALA A 15 -26.62 -14.58 28.88
N ALA A 16 -25.47 -13.99 29.27
CA ALA A 16 -24.51 -13.38 28.35
C ALA A 16 -24.08 -14.28 27.18
N ALA A 17 -23.84 -15.58 27.43
CA ALA A 17 -23.45 -16.51 26.37
C ALA A 17 -24.60 -16.82 25.38
N GLY A 18 -25.85 -16.70 25.81
CA GLY A 18 -27.04 -16.75 24.94
C GLY A 18 -27.17 -15.47 24.14
N ASP A 19 -27.11 -14.32 24.82
CA ASP A 19 -27.24 -13.00 24.19
C ASP A 19 -26.16 -12.76 23.12
N ILE A 20 -24.92 -13.20 23.35
CA ILE A 20 -23.85 -13.14 22.34
C ILE A 20 -24.23 -13.96 21.10
N ARG A 21 -24.78 -15.17 21.28
CA ARG A 21 -25.19 -16.04 20.16
C ARG A 21 -26.33 -15.42 19.35
N GLU A 22 -27.24 -14.71 20.00
CA GLU A 22 -28.35 -14.02 19.35
C GLU A 22 -27.89 -12.74 18.62
N LEU A 23 -26.90 -12.03 19.16
CA LEU A 23 -26.39 -10.79 18.58
C LEU A 23 -25.35 -11.01 17.48
N LEU A 24 -24.65 -12.15 17.47
CA LEU A 24 -23.58 -12.44 16.51
C LEU A 24 -24.02 -12.30 15.03
N PRO A 25 -25.18 -12.84 14.59
CA PRO A 25 -25.61 -12.71 13.19
C PRO A 25 -25.82 -11.26 12.75
N HIS A 26 -26.28 -10.41 13.67
CA HIS A 26 -26.44 -8.98 13.40
C HIS A 26 -25.10 -8.25 13.28
N LEU A 27 -24.10 -8.66 14.08
CA LEU A 27 -22.74 -8.16 13.98
C LEU A 27 -22.05 -8.64 12.70
N GLU A 28 -22.27 -9.88 12.29
CA GLU A 28 -21.77 -10.43 11.02
C GLU A 28 -22.33 -9.65 9.83
N THR A 29 -23.64 -9.44 9.78
CA THR A 29 -24.29 -8.66 8.71
C THR A 29 -23.73 -7.23 8.61
N ARG A 30 -23.55 -6.55 9.75
CA ARG A 30 -22.92 -5.22 9.77
C ARG A 30 -21.44 -5.29 9.39
N GLY A 31 -20.75 -6.32 9.86
CA GLY A 31 -19.34 -6.59 9.56
C GLY A 31 -19.11 -6.75 8.06
N GLU A 32 -20.00 -7.45 7.35
CA GLU A 32 -19.96 -7.60 5.89
C GLU A 32 -20.10 -6.25 5.17
N GLN A 33 -21.02 -5.39 5.64
CA GLN A 33 -21.18 -4.04 5.08
C GLN A 33 -19.90 -3.21 5.25
N TYR A 34 -19.33 -3.19 6.46
CA TYR A 34 -18.07 -2.50 6.70
C TYR A 34 -16.90 -3.10 5.93
N ALA A 35 -16.87 -4.43 5.78
CA ALA A 35 -15.85 -5.11 4.99
C ALA A 35 -15.94 -4.72 3.51
N ALA A 36 -17.15 -4.67 2.94
CA ALA A 36 -17.36 -4.24 1.56
C ALA A 36 -16.89 -2.79 1.34
N ASP A 37 -17.23 -1.88 2.26
CA ASP A 37 -16.76 -0.50 2.23
C ASP A 37 -15.23 -0.39 2.35
N ALA A 38 -14.62 -1.19 3.24
CA ALA A 38 -13.19 -1.24 3.41
C ALA A 38 -12.49 -1.75 2.14
N VAL A 39 -13.00 -2.83 1.53
CA VAL A 39 -12.49 -3.37 0.25
C VAL A 39 -12.53 -2.29 -0.83
N LYS A 40 -13.63 -1.55 -0.94
CA LYS A 40 -13.76 -0.47 -1.93
C LYS A 40 -12.72 0.64 -1.68
N ARG A 41 -12.53 1.06 -0.43
CA ARG A 41 -11.55 2.09 -0.06
C ARG A 41 -10.11 1.64 -0.29
N LEU A 42 -9.78 0.39 0.06
CA LEU A 42 -8.47 -0.21 -0.17
C LEU A 42 -8.19 -0.34 -1.67
N GLY A 43 -9.17 -0.78 -2.47
CA GLY A 43 -9.05 -0.83 -3.93
C GLY A 43 -8.80 0.55 -4.54
N ALA A 44 -9.59 1.56 -4.16
CA ALA A 44 -9.39 2.93 -4.62
C ALA A 44 -7.98 3.44 -4.27
N ARG A 45 -7.51 3.19 -3.05
CA ARG A 45 -6.15 3.54 -2.62
C ARG A 45 -5.07 2.80 -3.41
N GLY A 46 -5.24 1.49 -3.62
CA GLY A 46 -4.33 0.67 -4.41
C GLY A 46 -4.19 1.18 -5.84
N THR A 47 -5.30 1.51 -6.51
CA THR A 47 -5.27 2.09 -7.86
C THR A 47 -4.58 3.46 -7.90
N ALA A 48 -4.81 4.32 -6.91
CA ALA A 48 -4.17 5.63 -6.83
C ALA A 48 -2.65 5.50 -6.63
N GLU A 49 -2.20 4.65 -5.71
CA GLU A 49 -0.78 4.42 -5.46
C GLU A 49 -0.09 3.71 -6.63
N ALA A 50 -0.76 2.77 -7.30
CA ALA A 50 -0.24 2.11 -8.50
C ALA A 50 -0.07 3.09 -9.67
N ASN A 51 -1.00 4.02 -9.86
CA ASN A 51 -0.88 5.08 -10.85
C ASN A 51 0.28 6.04 -10.52
N ALA A 52 0.40 6.46 -9.27
CA ALA A 52 1.53 7.28 -8.82
C ALA A 52 2.88 6.56 -9.04
N MET A 53 2.94 5.25 -8.77
CA MET A 53 4.14 4.44 -9.06
C MET A 53 4.47 4.43 -10.55
N ARG A 54 3.46 4.25 -11.41
CA ARG A 54 3.65 4.31 -12.87
C ARG A 54 4.22 5.67 -13.30
N GLU A 55 3.66 6.77 -12.82
CA GLU A 55 4.13 8.12 -13.15
C GLU A 55 5.59 8.35 -12.72
N ILE A 56 5.98 7.89 -11.53
CA ILE A 56 7.36 7.97 -11.04
C ILE A 56 8.31 7.20 -11.98
N LEU A 57 7.96 5.96 -12.34
CA LEU A 57 8.79 5.12 -13.21
C LEU A 57 8.90 5.69 -14.63
N GLU A 58 7.81 6.24 -15.17
CA GLU A 58 7.81 6.91 -16.48
C GLU A 58 8.68 8.17 -16.48
N THR A 59 8.59 8.96 -15.40
CA THR A 59 9.41 10.15 -15.21
C THR A 59 10.90 9.79 -15.14
N GLN A 60 11.26 8.75 -14.38
CA GLN A 60 12.64 8.24 -14.33
C GLN A 60 13.11 7.77 -15.72
N ARG A 61 12.29 7.00 -16.43
CA ARG A 61 12.61 6.52 -17.79
C ARG A 61 12.86 7.70 -18.74
N LYS A 62 12.03 8.74 -18.68
CA LYS A 62 12.17 9.95 -19.50
C LYS A 62 13.48 10.67 -19.18
N HIS A 63 13.77 10.92 -17.91
CA HIS A 63 15.00 11.60 -17.48
C HIS A 63 16.27 10.86 -17.89
N ILE A 64 16.30 9.53 -17.73
CA ILE A 64 17.45 8.72 -18.15
C ILE A 64 17.59 8.76 -19.67
N SER A 65 16.49 8.61 -20.41
CA SER A 65 16.50 8.66 -21.88
C SER A 65 16.98 10.01 -22.41
N GLU A 66 16.57 11.12 -21.79
CA GLU A 66 17.03 12.48 -22.14
C GLU A 66 18.51 12.68 -21.82
N THR A 67 18.98 12.18 -20.68
CA THR A 67 20.40 12.20 -20.31
C THR A 67 21.26 11.43 -21.31
N VAL A 68 20.84 10.21 -21.68
CA VAL A 68 21.51 9.39 -22.71
C VAL A 68 21.53 10.10 -24.07
N LYS A 69 20.42 10.72 -24.48
CA LYS A 69 20.35 11.51 -25.73
C LYS A 69 21.26 12.75 -25.69
N ARG A 70 21.37 13.42 -24.55
CA ARG A 70 22.24 14.58 -24.38
C ARG A 70 23.71 14.16 -24.51
N ILE A 71 24.08 13.08 -23.83
CA ILE A 71 25.47 12.60 -23.81
C ILE A 71 25.89 12.02 -25.16
N SER A 72 25.00 11.31 -25.86
CA SER A 72 25.29 10.83 -27.22
C SER A 72 25.45 11.94 -28.26
N LYS A 73 24.90 13.14 -28.02
CA LYS A 73 25.11 14.33 -28.86
C LYS A 73 26.39 15.08 -28.54
N LEU A 74 26.96 14.90 -27.36
CA LEU A 74 28.27 15.47 -27.01
C LEU A 74 29.33 14.74 -27.81
N ASN A 75 30.10 15.48 -28.61
CA ASN A 75 31.20 14.90 -29.37
C ASN A 75 32.33 14.51 -28.39
N PRO A 76 32.79 13.25 -28.37
CA PRO A 76 33.88 12.82 -27.49
C PRO A 76 35.15 13.66 -27.65
N ALA A 77 35.36 14.26 -28.82
CA ALA A 77 36.49 15.16 -29.08
C ALA A 77 36.36 16.55 -28.42
N GLN A 78 35.14 16.97 -28.03
CA GLN A 78 34.87 18.27 -27.38
C GLN A 78 34.96 18.19 -25.84
N LEU A 79 35.03 16.98 -25.28
CA LEU A 79 35.30 16.71 -23.87
C LEU A 79 36.81 16.59 -23.56
N ARG A 80 37.66 16.68 -24.59
CA ARG A 80 39.13 16.69 -24.45
C ARG A 80 39.59 18.10 -24.13
N LEU A 81 39.61 18.43 -22.84
CA LEU A 81 40.42 19.53 -22.35
C LEU A 81 41.64 18.87 -21.69
N ASP A 82 42.82 19.16 -22.25
CA ASP A 82 44.13 18.56 -21.91
C ASP A 82 44.54 18.86 -20.45
N PHE A 83 43.92 18.16 -19.51
CA PHE A 83 44.12 18.29 -18.07
C PHE A 83 44.40 16.94 -17.41
N GLY A 84 45.11 16.00 -18.04
CA GLY A 84 45.70 14.82 -17.37
C GLY A 84 44.76 13.77 -16.73
N ASP A 85 43.48 14.08 -16.53
CA ASP A 85 42.45 13.24 -15.86
C ASP A 85 41.52 12.53 -16.88
N GLU A 86 41.84 12.58 -18.17
CA GLU A 86 40.96 12.16 -19.27
C GLU A 86 40.62 10.66 -19.27
N GLU A 87 41.49 9.78 -18.77
CA GLU A 87 41.26 8.32 -18.75
C GLU A 87 40.20 7.91 -17.71
N ASP A 88 40.26 8.48 -16.50
CA ASP A 88 39.32 8.21 -15.42
C ASP A 88 37.91 8.73 -15.76
N GLU A 89 37.83 9.90 -16.40
CA GLU A 89 36.55 10.45 -16.87
C GLU A 89 35.92 9.58 -17.97
N LEU A 90 36.72 9.06 -18.90
CA LEU A 90 36.24 8.18 -19.97
C LEU A 90 35.70 6.86 -19.40
N ALA A 91 36.41 6.28 -18.44
CA ALA A 91 35.98 5.07 -17.73
C ALA A 91 34.67 5.30 -16.97
N GLN A 92 34.52 6.46 -16.32
CA GLN A 92 33.27 6.85 -15.65
C GLN A 92 32.11 7.01 -16.64
N LEU A 93 32.34 7.64 -17.80
CA LEU A 93 31.31 7.80 -18.83
C LEU A 93 30.85 6.46 -19.37
N ASP A 94 31.76 5.51 -19.61
CA ASP A 94 31.39 4.18 -20.09
C ASP A 94 30.70 3.34 -19.01
N ALA A 95 31.11 3.46 -17.74
CA ALA A 95 30.39 2.86 -16.61
C ALA A 95 28.95 3.41 -16.51
N ASN A 96 28.78 4.73 -16.65
CA ASN A 96 27.48 5.39 -16.64
C ASN A 96 26.59 4.94 -17.80
N LYS A 97 27.11 4.82 -19.03
CA LYS A 97 26.36 4.28 -20.17
C LYS A 97 25.85 2.86 -19.92
N ARG A 98 26.70 1.98 -19.39
CA ARG A 98 26.33 0.59 -19.04
C ARG A 98 25.25 0.57 -17.97
N TYR A 99 25.39 1.42 -16.94
CA TYR A 99 24.39 1.56 -15.89
C TYR A 99 23.03 2.03 -16.43
N TRP A 100 22.99 3.07 -17.27
CA TRP A 100 21.73 3.57 -17.83
C TRP A 100 21.04 2.55 -18.74
N ALA A 101 21.79 1.81 -19.55
CA ALA A 101 21.23 0.74 -20.36
C ALA A 101 20.53 -0.33 -19.49
N LYS A 102 21.23 -0.80 -18.44
CA LYS A 102 20.66 -1.75 -17.47
C LYS A 102 19.45 -1.17 -16.74
N ARG A 103 19.51 0.10 -16.31
CA ARG A 103 18.41 0.73 -15.57
C ARG A 103 17.17 0.91 -16.45
N LEU A 104 17.32 1.23 -17.74
CA LEU A 104 16.19 1.34 -18.67
C LEU A 104 15.49 -0.01 -18.89
N GLU A 105 16.25 -1.11 -18.95
CA GLU A 105 15.70 -2.46 -19.02
C GLU A 105 14.93 -2.82 -17.74
N GLN A 106 15.53 -2.57 -16.57
CA GLN A 106 14.85 -2.77 -15.28
C GLN A 106 13.57 -1.96 -15.16
N LEU A 107 13.59 -0.68 -15.55
CA LEU A 107 12.42 0.19 -15.53
C LEU A 107 11.28 -0.35 -16.41
N ARG A 108 11.61 -1.00 -17.54
CA ARG A 108 10.60 -1.61 -18.42
C ARG A 108 9.90 -2.77 -17.71
N ASP A 109 10.63 -3.60 -16.98
CA ASP A 109 10.04 -4.68 -16.19
C ASP A 109 9.25 -4.15 -14.99
N GLU A 110 9.82 -3.19 -14.25
CA GLU A 110 9.16 -2.54 -13.11
C GLU A 110 7.83 -1.88 -13.50
N LEU A 111 7.77 -1.23 -14.66
CA LEU A 111 6.54 -0.64 -15.21
C LEU A 111 5.41 -1.66 -15.41
N ARG A 112 5.76 -2.93 -15.62
CA ARG A 112 4.80 -4.03 -15.77
C ARG A 112 4.45 -4.67 -14.43
N THR A 113 5.42 -4.83 -13.52
CA THR A 113 5.24 -5.63 -12.30
C THR A 113 4.88 -4.82 -11.07
N GLU A 114 5.49 -3.65 -10.87
CA GLU A 114 5.36 -2.89 -9.61
C GLU A 114 3.96 -2.30 -9.40
N PRO A 115 3.30 -1.69 -10.41
CA PRO A 115 1.93 -1.21 -10.23
C PRO A 115 0.97 -2.34 -9.84
N ALA A 116 1.06 -3.49 -10.52
CA ALA A 116 0.22 -4.65 -10.24
C ALA A 116 0.52 -5.24 -8.85
N ARG A 117 1.79 -5.24 -8.41
CA ARG A 117 2.17 -5.67 -7.07
C ARG A 117 1.55 -4.79 -5.99
N ILE A 118 1.50 -3.48 -6.19
CA ILE A 118 0.87 -2.54 -5.25
C ILE A 118 -0.63 -2.82 -5.14
N GLU A 119 -1.33 -2.95 -6.27
CA GLU A 119 -2.77 -3.26 -6.26
C GLU A 119 -3.06 -4.57 -5.49
N ASN A 120 -2.23 -5.59 -5.69
CA ASN A 120 -2.37 -6.87 -5.02
C ASN A 120 -2.17 -6.79 -3.48
N LEU A 121 -1.35 -5.85 -2.98
CA LEU A 121 -1.17 -5.66 -1.53
C LEU A 121 -2.45 -5.18 -0.84
N TYR A 122 -3.28 -4.43 -1.55
CA TYR A 122 -4.55 -3.91 -1.02
C TYR A 122 -5.71 -4.90 -1.13
N THR A 123 -5.47 -6.10 -1.67
CA THR A 123 -6.49 -7.15 -1.76
C THR A 123 -6.71 -7.80 -0.40
N VAL A 124 -7.95 -7.71 0.10
CA VAL A 124 -8.36 -8.35 1.36
C VAL A 124 -8.41 -9.87 1.17
N LYS A 125 -7.62 -10.60 1.97
CA LYS A 125 -7.53 -12.08 1.89
C LYS A 125 -8.46 -12.81 2.86
N ALA A 126 -8.80 -12.17 3.97
CA ALA A 126 -9.66 -12.74 4.99
C ALA A 126 -10.32 -11.64 5.81
N THR A 127 -11.53 -11.90 6.28
CA THR A 127 -12.30 -11.06 7.19
C THR A 127 -12.83 -11.93 8.31
N ARG A 128 -12.77 -11.45 9.56
CA ARG A 128 -13.25 -12.17 10.73
C ARG A 128 -13.92 -11.18 11.69
N VAL A 129 -15.08 -11.57 12.20
CA VAL A 129 -15.77 -10.84 13.27
C VAL A 129 -15.53 -11.58 14.59
N GLU A 130 -15.13 -10.85 15.62
CA GLU A 130 -14.90 -11.36 16.97
C GLU A 130 -15.68 -10.52 17.99
N PRO A 131 -16.56 -11.14 18.81
CA PRO A 131 -17.17 -10.44 19.92
C PRO A 131 -16.14 -10.25 21.03
N VAL A 132 -15.87 -8.99 21.39
CA VAL A 132 -14.90 -8.62 22.44
C VAL A 132 -15.55 -8.33 23.80
N GLY A 133 -16.86 -8.06 23.82
CA GLY A 133 -17.61 -7.76 25.03
C GLY A 133 -19.09 -7.47 24.77
N LEU A 134 -19.89 -7.47 25.84
CA LEU A 134 -21.32 -7.21 25.81
C LEU A 134 -21.66 -6.06 26.77
N VAL A 135 -22.49 -5.13 26.32
CA VAL A 135 -22.95 -3.98 27.12
C VAL A 135 -24.46 -4.05 27.27
N TYR A 136 -24.94 -4.04 28.51
CA TYR A 136 -26.37 -3.99 28.82
C TYR A 136 -26.79 -2.54 29.11
N LEU A 137 -27.84 -2.09 28.42
CA LEU A 137 -28.53 -0.84 28.73
C LEU A 137 -29.68 -1.14 29.68
N TRP A 138 -29.63 -0.61 30.90
CA TRP A 138 -30.65 -0.85 31.93
C TRP A 138 -31.38 0.45 32.29
N PRO A 139 -32.73 0.46 32.32
CA PRO A 139 -33.49 1.65 32.67
C PRO A 139 -33.36 1.99 34.15
N VAL A 140 -33.26 3.29 34.46
CA VAL A 140 -33.20 3.84 35.84
C VAL A 140 -34.58 4.01 36.48
N THR A 141 -35.65 3.77 35.72
CA THR A 141 -37.03 3.94 36.17
C THR A 141 -37.81 2.66 35.89
N GLY A 142 -38.12 1.95 36.97
CA GLY A 142 -38.92 0.73 37.02
C GLY A 142 -39.42 0.54 38.44
#